data_AF-A0ABF7QF93-F1
#
_entry.id   AF-A0ABF7QF93-F1
#
_cell.length_a   1.000
_cell.length_b   1.000
_cell.length_c   1.000
_cell.angle_alpha   90.00
_cell.angle_beta   90.00
_cell.angle_gamma   90.00
#
_symmetry.space_group_name_H-M   'P 1'
#
loop_
_entity.id
_entity.type
_entity.pdbx_description
1 polymer ?
#
loop_
_entity_poly.entity_id
_entity_poly.type
_entity_poly.pdbx_seq_one_letter_code
_entity_poly.pdbx_strand_id
1 'polypeptide(L)'
;MIRHLGIRFATRLGAVALLTLATVAPLHQAAAQDALGGAILGGAGGAILGGALGGGRGAAIGAVIGAGTGAVIGAEGERRRSGYYSYRNGCYLQRGDGAWVRVHPRYCY
;
A
#
# COMPACT_ATOMS: atom_id res chain seq x y z
N MET A 1 17.58 5.70 -37.02
CA MET A 1 16.89 4.41 -36.79
C MET A 1 17.07 3.82 -35.37
N ILE A 2 17.68 4.52 -34.40
CA ILE A 2 18.04 3.96 -33.06
C ILE A 2 16.98 4.29 -31.97
N ARG A 3 16.14 5.31 -32.18
CA ARG A 3 15.16 5.81 -31.18
C ARG A 3 13.97 4.88 -30.94
N HIS A 4 13.57 4.07 -31.93
CA HIS A 4 12.43 3.15 -31.79
C HIS A 4 12.76 1.88 -30.98
N LEU A 5 14.05 1.54 -30.84
CA LEU A 5 14.49 0.35 -30.11
C LEU A 5 14.46 0.57 -28.59
N GLY A 6 14.84 1.77 -28.12
CA GLY A 6 14.83 2.13 -26.70
C GLY A 6 13.43 2.20 -26.10
N ILE A 7 12.45 2.70 -26.86
CA ILE A 7 11.03 2.80 -26.42
C ILE A 7 10.46 1.40 -26.20
N ARG A 8 10.68 0.47 -27.15
CA ARG A 8 10.21 -0.92 -27.04
C ARG A 8 10.87 -1.69 -25.90
N PHE A 9 12.12 -1.39 -25.59
CA PHE A 9 12.82 -1.98 -24.43
C PHE A 9 12.28 -1.46 -23.10
N ALA A 10 12.00 -0.16 -22.98
CA ALA A 10 11.36 0.42 -21.80
C ALA A 10 9.95 -0.15 -21.58
N THR A 11 9.16 -0.35 -22.65
CA THR A 11 7.84 -0.98 -22.55
C THR A 11 7.93 -2.44 -22.10
N ARG A 12 8.94 -3.19 -22.58
CA ARG A 12 9.17 -4.59 -22.19
C ARG A 12 9.64 -4.72 -20.74
N LEU A 13 10.53 -3.83 -20.29
CA LEU A 13 10.98 -3.78 -18.90
C LEU A 13 9.83 -3.39 -17.96
N GLY A 14 8.99 -2.44 -18.36
CA GLY A 14 7.76 -2.08 -17.63
C GLY A 14 6.76 -3.24 -17.57
N ALA A 15 6.56 -3.96 -18.67
CA ALA A 15 5.69 -5.12 -18.72
C ALA A 15 6.18 -6.27 -17.83
N VAL A 16 7.50 -6.51 -17.77
CA VAL A 16 8.10 -7.52 -16.88
C VAL A 16 7.96 -7.11 -15.41
N ALA A 17 8.17 -5.84 -15.07
CA ALA A 17 7.94 -5.33 -13.71
C ALA A 17 6.49 -5.52 -13.26
N LEU A 18 5.54 -5.22 -14.16
CA LEU A 18 4.10 -5.46 -13.94
C LEU A 18 3.77 -6.95 -13.78
N LEU A 19 4.38 -7.82 -14.60
CA LEU A 19 4.20 -9.28 -14.51
C LEU A 19 4.79 -9.85 -13.21
N THR A 20 5.96 -9.37 -12.77
CA THR A 20 6.58 -9.80 -11.51
C THR A 20 5.81 -9.33 -10.29
N LEU A 21 5.12 -8.19 -10.38
CA LEU A 21 4.19 -7.73 -9.34
C LEU A 21 2.95 -8.63 -9.25
N ALA A 22 2.48 -9.14 -10.40
CA ALA A 22 1.29 -9.98 -10.47
C ALA A 22 1.51 -11.39 -9.92
N THR A 23 2.74 -11.92 -9.96
CA THR A 23 3.03 -13.30 -9.56
C THR A 23 3.37 -13.49 -8.07
N VAL A 24 3.59 -12.41 -7.30
CA VAL A 24 3.89 -12.46 -5.85
C VAL A 24 2.61 -12.49 -4.98
N ALA A 25 1.43 -12.42 -5.59
CA ALA A 25 0.20 -12.01 -4.92
C ALA A 25 -0.52 -13.00 -3.97
N PRO A 26 -0.39 -14.34 -3.98
CA PRO A 26 -1.32 -15.14 -3.18
C PRO A 26 -0.63 -15.79 -2.00
N LEU A 27 -0.51 -15.14 -0.82
CA LEU A 27 -0.23 -15.93 0.39
C LEU A 27 -0.96 -15.55 1.71
N HIS A 28 -1.22 -14.31 2.13
CA HIS A 28 -1.80 -14.07 3.49
C HIS A 28 -2.89 -12.98 3.53
N GLN A 29 -4.09 -13.36 3.08
CA GLN A 29 -5.21 -12.54 2.60
C GLN A 29 -5.91 -11.51 3.54
N ALA A 30 -5.51 -11.28 4.80
CA ALA A 30 -6.24 -10.32 5.68
C ALA A 30 -5.40 -9.10 6.08
N ALA A 31 -4.28 -9.29 6.80
CA ALA A 31 -3.40 -8.18 7.20
C ALA A 31 -2.51 -7.66 6.07
N ALA A 32 -2.29 -8.45 5.02
CA ALA A 32 -1.48 -8.04 3.89
C ALA A 32 -2.20 -7.10 2.92
N GLN A 33 -3.55 -7.03 2.93
CA GLN A 33 -4.28 -6.27 1.91
C GLN A 33 -4.05 -4.76 2.06
N ASP A 34 -4.13 -4.23 3.28
CA ASP A 34 -3.90 -2.80 3.54
C ASP A 34 -2.40 -2.47 3.54
N ALA A 35 -1.53 -3.37 4.04
CA ALA A 35 -0.08 -3.23 3.92
C ALA A 35 0.38 -3.20 2.45
N LEU A 36 -0.12 -4.12 1.63
CA LEU A 36 0.18 -4.18 0.20
C LEU A 36 -0.42 -2.98 -0.53
N GLY A 37 -1.63 -2.55 -0.17
CA GLY A 37 -2.27 -1.34 -0.71
C GLY A 37 -1.42 -0.10 -0.45
N GLY A 38 -0.98 0.09 0.80
CA GLY A 38 -0.09 1.16 1.18
C GLY A 38 1.28 1.06 0.48
N ALA A 39 1.85 -0.13 0.38
CA ALA A 39 3.14 -0.36 -0.28
C ALA A 39 3.10 -0.08 -1.79
N ILE A 40 2.03 -0.49 -2.48
CA ILE A 40 1.85 -0.23 -3.90
C ILE A 40 1.62 1.26 -4.14
N LEU A 41 0.74 1.90 -3.36
CA LEU A 41 0.47 3.33 -3.48
C LEU A 41 1.71 4.18 -3.17
N GLY A 42 2.37 3.90 -2.04
CA GLY A 42 3.59 4.58 -1.63
C GLY A 42 4.73 4.34 -2.61
N GLY A 43 4.89 3.10 -3.09
CA GLY A 43 5.93 2.74 -4.06
C GLY A 43 5.70 3.36 -5.44
N ALA A 44 4.48 3.34 -5.95
CA ALA A 44 4.14 3.99 -7.22
C ALA A 44 4.31 5.52 -7.13
N GLY A 45 3.79 6.14 -6.06
CA GLY A 45 3.93 7.58 -5.84
C GLY A 45 5.39 8.00 -5.68
N GLY A 46 6.16 7.26 -4.90
CA GLY A 46 7.59 7.47 -4.72
C GLY A 46 8.39 7.26 -6.00
N ALA A 47 8.03 6.30 -6.84
CA ALA A 47 8.67 6.07 -8.14
C ALA A 47 8.42 7.23 -9.11
N ILE A 48 7.20 7.78 -9.14
CA ILE A 48 6.83 8.90 -10.01
C ILE A 48 7.57 10.17 -9.57
N LEU A 49 7.51 10.52 -8.28
CA LEU A 49 8.20 11.71 -7.76
C LEU A 49 9.72 11.57 -7.84
N GLY A 50 10.25 10.42 -7.43
CA GLY A 50 11.67 10.13 -7.53
C GLY A 50 12.16 10.10 -8.98
N GLY A 51 11.32 9.64 -9.91
CA GLY A 51 11.60 9.67 -11.34
C GLY A 51 11.64 11.07 -11.92
N ALA A 52 10.74 11.95 -11.48
CA ALA A 52 10.71 13.35 -11.91
C ALA A 52 11.93 14.15 -11.42
N LEU A 53 12.43 13.84 -10.22
CA LEU A 53 13.54 14.57 -9.60
C LEU A 53 14.92 13.99 -9.91
N GLY A 54 15.03 12.67 -10.07
CA GLY A 54 16.31 11.96 -10.17
C GLY A 54 16.40 10.93 -11.29
N GLY A 55 15.47 10.94 -12.24
CA GLY A 55 15.41 9.98 -13.34
C GLY A 55 15.24 8.53 -12.86
N GLY A 56 15.71 7.55 -13.64
CA GLY A 56 15.50 6.13 -13.32
C GLY A 56 16.04 5.69 -11.95
N ARG A 57 17.14 6.31 -11.47
CA ARG A 57 17.72 6.00 -10.16
C ARG A 57 16.89 6.60 -9.03
N GLY A 58 16.40 7.83 -9.20
CA GLY A 58 15.46 8.44 -8.27
C GLY A 58 14.13 7.68 -8.22
N ALA A 59 13.64 7.16 -9.36
CA ALA A 59 12.44 6.33 -9.40
C ALA A 59 12.61 5.04 -8.60
N ALA A 60 13.75 4.34 -8.75
CA ALA A 60 14.01 3.12 -7.98
C ALA A 60 14.11 3.38 -6.47
N ILE A 61 14.83 4.43 -6.07
CA ILE A 61 14.99 4.81 -4.66
C ILE A 61 13.63 5.23 -4.06
N GLY A 62 12.89 6.08 -4.78
CA GLY A 62 11.56 6.52 -4.37
C GLY A 62 10.56 5.36 -4.28
N ALA A 63 10.64 4.39 -5.19
CA ALA A 63 9.80 3.19 -5.14
C ALA A 63 10.05 2.35 -3.89
N VAL A 64 11.32 2.08 -3.55
CA VAL A 64 11.68 1.25 -2.39
C VAL A 64 11.28 1.95 -1.09
N ILE A 65 11.62 3.23 -0.95
CA ILE A 65 11.30 4.01 0.27
C ILE A 65 9.79 4.18 0.41
N GLY A 66 9.11 4.54 -0.67
CA GLY A 66 7.67 4.72 -0.70
C GLY A 66 6.92 3.42 -0.41
N ALA A 67 7.37 2.30 -0.97
CA ALA A 67 6.76 1.00 -0.72
C ALA A 67 6.98 0.53 0.71
N GLY A 68 8.19 0.66 1.26
CA GLY A 68 8.46 0.31 2.66
C GLY A 68 7.63 1.14 3.63
N THR A 69 7.57 2.45 3.43
CA THR A 69 6.80 3.37 4.28
C THR A 69 5.29 3.08 4.18
N GLY A 70 4.80 2.91 2.95
CA GLY A 70 3.41 2.59 2.70
C GLY A 70 3.00 1.22 3.25
N ALA A 71 3.89 0.22 3.22
CA ALA A 71 3.67 -1.09 3.80
C ALA A 71 3.46 -1.02 5.31
N VAL A 72 4.32 -0.27 6.00
CA VAL A 72 4.23 -0.09 7.46
C VAL A 72 2.94 0.61 7.83
N ILE A 73 2.61 1.73 7.18
CA ILE A 73 1.37 2.48 7.48
C ILE A 73 0.14 1.65 7.13
N GLY A 74 0.15 0.90 6.04
CA GLY A 74 -0.96 0.02 5.67
C GLY A 74 -1.16 -1.13 6.66
N ALA A 75 -0.07 -1.73 7.15
CA ALA A 75 -0.13 -2.78 8.17
C ALA A 75 -0.64 -2.25 9.52
N GLU A 76 -0.19 -1.05 9.90
CA GLU A 76 -0.64 -0.35 11.11
C GLU A 76 -2.10 0.13 10.98
N GLY A 77 -2.51 0.51 9.77
CA GLY A 77 -3.88 0.91 9.45
C GLY A 77 -4.89 -0.20 9.76
N GLU A 78 -4.54 -1.45 9.51
CA GLU A 78 -5.38 -2.60 9.87
C GLU A 78 -5.43 -2.84 11.39
N ARG A 79 -4.29 -2.70 12.09
CA ARG A 79 -4.24 -2.71 13.56
C ARG A 79 -5.15 -1.61 14.15
N ARG A 80 -5.16 -0.43 13.52
CA ARG A 80 -5.98 0.72 13.92
C ARG A 80 -7.44 0.58 13.51
N ARG A 81 -7.74 -0.13 12.41
CA ARG A 81 -9.10 -0.47 11.95
C ARG A 81 -9.84 -1.37 12.92
N SER A 82 -9.11 -2.11 13.77
CA SER A 82 -9.72 -2.80 14.91
C SER A 82 -10.43 -1.83 15.87
N GLY A 83 -10.12 -0.52 15.83
CA GLY A 83 -11.11 0.57 15.85
C GLY A 83 -12.10 0.63 17.02
N TYR A 84 -11.82 -0.03 18.13
CA TYR A 84 -12.65 0.02 19.33
C TYR A 84 -12.44 1.35 20.03
N TYR A 85 -13.39 2.26 19.88
CA TYR A 85 -13.44 3.52 20.60
C TYR A 85 -14.26 3.37 21.88
N SER A 86 -13.59 3.57 23.02
CA SER A 86 -14.26 3.65 24.31
C SER A 86 -14.80 5.06 24.51
N TYR A 87 -16.12 5.19 24.58
CA TYR A 87 -16.78 6.46 24.86
C TYR A 87 -17.91 6.23 25.87
N ARG A 88 -17.87 6.96 26.99
CA ARG A 88 -18.96 7.04 27.98
C ARG A 88 -19.50 5.65 28.43
N ASN A 89 -18.64 4.84 29.04
CA ASN A 89 -18.95 3.46 29.48
C ASN A 89 -19.47 2.51 28.37
N GLY A 90 -19.22 2.84 27.09
CA GLY A 90 -19.58 2.03 25.94
C GLY A 90 -18.37 1.81 25.03
N CYS A 91 -18.27 0.61 24.46
CA CYS A 91 -17.30 0.29 23.44
C CYS A 91 -17.99 0.39 22.07
N TYR A 92 -17.40 1.12 21.13
CA TYR A 92 -17.96 1.34 19.80
C TYR A 92 -16.95 0.95 18.73
N LEU A 93 -17.38 0.26 17.68
CA LEU A 93 -16.59 0.11 16.46
C LEU A 93 -17.19 0.96 15.35
N GLN A 94 -16.32 1.50 14.50
CA GLN A 94 -16.74 2.09 13.23
C GLN A 94 -16.85 0.97 12.21
N ARG A 95 -18.06 0.68 11.73
CA ARG A 95 -18.30 -0.25 10.64
C ARG A 95 -17.93 0.45 9.32
N GLY A 96 -17.58 -0.33 8.28
CA GLY A 96 -17.09 0.21 7.00
C GLY A 96 -18.07 1.10 6.22
N ASP A 97 -19.32 1.19 6.66
CA ASP A 97 -20.37 2.11 6.22
C ASP A 97 -20.32 3.48 6.94
N GLY A 98 -19.37 3.67 7.86
CA GLY A 98 -19.27 4.86 8.72
C GLY A 98 -20.19 4.84 9.94
N ALA A 99 -21.00 3.79 10.12
CA ALA A 99 -21.89 3.67 11.27
C ALA A 99 -21.14 3.22 12.52
N TRP A 100 -21.45 3.84 13.66
CA TRP A 100 -20.89 3.46 14.95
C TRP A 100 -21.77 2.42 15.62
N VAL A 101 -21.23 1.21 15.80
CA VAL A 101 -21.95 0.08 16.39
C VAL A 101 -21.40 -0.18 17.80
N ARG A 102 -22.30 -0.36 18.77
CA ARG A 102 -21.90 -0.71 20.14
C ARG A 102 -21.46 -2.18 20.19
N VAL A 103 -20.27 -2.44 20.69
CA VAL A 103 -19.75 -3.79 20.96
C VAL A 103 -19.68 -4.09 22.45
N HIS A 104 -19.54 -5.38 22.73
CA HIS A 104 -19.33 -5.87 24.08
C HIS A 104 -18.11 -5.18 24.72
N PRO A 105 -18.21 -4.68 25.97
CA PRO A 105 -17.13 -3.93 26.63
C PRO A 105 -15.78 -4.65 26.68
N ARG A 106 -15.79 -6.00 26.65
CA ARG A 106 -14.60 -6.87 26.62
C ARG A 106 -13.64 -6.63 25.44
N TYR A 107 -14.10 -5.96 24.38
CA TYR A 107 -13.26 -5.64 23.23
C TYR A 107 -12.48 -4.33 23.40
N CYS A 108 -12.81 -3.52 24.41
CA CYS A 108 -12.13 -2.29 24.77
C CYS A 108 -11.17 -2.43 25.99
N TYR A 109 -11.11 -3.61 26.62
CA TYR A 109 -10.30 -3.90 27.81
C TYR A 109 -9.28 -5.00 27.52
#